data_AF-A0A7C6VKM2-F1
#
_entry.id   AF-A0A7C6VKM2-F1
#
_cell.length_a   1.000
_cell.length_b   1.000
_cell.length_c   1.000
_cell.angle_alpha   90.00
_cell.angle_beta   90.00
_cell.angle_gamma   90.00
#
_symmetry.space_group_name_H-M   'P 1'
#
loop_
_entity.id
_entity.type
_entity.pdbx_description
1 polymer ?
#
loop_
_entity_poly.entity_id
_entity_poly.type
_entity_poly.pdbx_seq_one_letter_code
_entity_poly.pdbx_strand_id
1 'polypeptide(L)'
;MKITKQTHGAKALKRTAIALALAAVAAPSFAALQLSAAYQDAALSIDGWGGSGVGALSVDTPAGSEVLKAYLYASDVWGSGLRDVTLAGNALSTATGTLLTPNVNPANTMRWDVTSFMKPLIESTFGLQTFTYSET
;
A
#
# COMPACT_ATOMS: atom_id res chain seq x y z
N MET A 1 -15.15 11.95 -67.32
CA MET A 1 -15.65 11.56 -65.98
C MET A 1 -14.57 10.73 -65.30
N LYS A 2 -13.85 11.30 -64.32
CA LYS A 2 -12.70 10.66 -63.66
C LYS A 2 -13.21 10.02 -62.36
N ILE A 3 -13.33 8.69 -62.33
CA ILE A 3 -13.79 7.98 -61.13
C ILE A 3 -12.56 7.73 -60.24
N THR A 4 -12.40 8.59 -59.23
CA THR A 4 -11.37 8.40 -58.20
C THR A 4 -11.83 7.30 -57.25
N LYS A 5 -11.18 6.13 -57.33
CA LYS A 5 -11.42 4.99 -56.45
C LYS A 5 -11.09 5.39 -55.01
N GLN A 6 -12.11 5.56 -54.17
CA GLN A 6 -11.95 5.83 -52.73
C GLN A 6 -11.22 4.63 -52.10
N THR A 7 -9.99 4.86 -51.64
CA THR A 7 -9.12 3.85 -51.02
C THR A 7 -9.57 3.56 -49.59
N HIS A 8 -10.70 2.86 -49.44
CA HIS A 8 -11.21 2.40 -48.14
C HIS A 8 -10.23 1.43 -47.43
N GLY A 9 -9.37 0.72 -48.18
CA GLY A 9 -8.38 -0.22 -47.64
C GLY A 9 -7.24 0.45 -46.86
N ALA A 10 -6.81 1.65 -47.25
CA ALA A 10 -5.71 2.34 -46.57
C ALA A 10 -6.11 2.86 -45.18
N LYS A 11 -7.38 3.23 -44.99
CA LYS A 11 -7.91 3.65 -43.69
C LYS A 11 -8.14 2.46 -42.75
N ALA A 12 -8.57 1.31 -43.29
CA ALA A 12 -8.73 0.08 -42.52
C ALA A 12 -7.37 -0.45 -42.03
N LEU A 13 -6.36 -0.51 -42.91
CA LEU A 13 -5.01 -0.96 -42.56
C LEU A 13 -4.35 -0.10 -41.46
N LYS A 14 -4.52 1.23 -41.52
CA LYS A 14 -4.03 2.15 -40.48
C LYS A 14 -4.70 1.92 -39.12
N ARG A 15 -6.01 1.65 -39.09
CA ARG A 15 -6.74 1.38 -37.84
C ARG A 15 -6.32 0.05 -37.21
N THR A 16 -6.13 -0.99 -38.03
CA THR A 16 -5.63 -2.28 -37.57
C THR A 16 -4.21 -2.19 -37.03
N ALA A 17 -3.33 -1.42 -37.69
CA ALA A 17 -1.96 -1.20 -37.22
C ALA A 17 -1.91 -0.47 -35.85
N ILE A 18 -2.76 0.54 -35.65
CA ILE A 18 -2.85 1.27 -34.37
C ILE A 18 -3.40 0.36 -33.26
N ALA A 19 -4.41 -0.45 -33.55
CA ALA A 19 -4.96 -1.39 -32.57
C ALA A 19 -3.94 -2.46 -32.16
N LEU A 20 -3.16 -2.97 -33.12
CA LEU A 20 -2.09 -3.95 -32.85
C LEU A 20 -0.95 -3.33 -32.03
N ALA A 21 -0.58 -2.08 -32.34
CA ALA A 21 0.42 -1.35 -31.57
C ALA A 21 -0.04 -1.07 -30.14
N LEU A 22 -1.33 -0.71 -29.94
CA LEU A 22 -1.89 -0.45 -28.62
C LEU A 22 -2.00 -1.74 -27.79
N ALA A 23 -2.36 -2.86 -28.42
CA ALA A 23 -2.37 -4.16 -27.77
C ALA A 23 -0.95 -4.66 -27.41
N ALA A 24 0.06 -4.31 -28.21
CA ALA A 24 1.45 -4.67 -27.95
C ALA A 24 2.09 -3.88 -26.79
N VAL A 25 1.56 -2.70 -26.43
CA VAL A 25 2.04 -1.89 -25.30
C VAL A 25 1.14 -1.99 -24.06
N ALA A 26 0.03 -2.74 -24.14
CA ALA A 26 -0.81 -3.03 -23.00
C ALA A 26 -0.10 -4.02 -22.08
N ALA A 27 0.70 -3.51 -21.14
CA ALA A 27 1.33 -4.32 -20.12
C ALA A 27 0.23 -4.92 -19.21
N PRO A 28 0.27 -6.23 -18.90
CA PRO A 28 -0.62 -6.80 -17.90
C PRO A 28 -0.31 -6.19 -16.53
N SER A 29 -1.31 -5.58 -15.89
CA SER A 29 -1.24 -5.22 -14.48
C SER A 29 -1.54 -6.47 -13.65
N PHE A 30 -0.59 -6.92 -12.85
CA PHE A 30 -0.79 -8.03 -11.93
C PHE A 30 -0.89 -7.50 -10.49
N ALA A 31 -1.95 -7.89 -9.79
CA ALA A 31 -2.04 -7.75 -8.34
C ALA A 31 -1.96 -9.16 -7.75
N ALA A 32 -0.98 -9.40 -6.89
CA ALA A 32 -0.87 -10.65 -6.16
C ALA A 32 -1.49 -10.48 -4.77
N LEU A 33 -2.44 -11.37 -4.41
CA LEU A 33 -2.89 -11.49 -3.03
C LEU A 33 -1.98 -12.52 -2.33
N GLN A 34 -1.16 -12.05 -1.40
CA GLN A 34 -0.30 -12.92 -0.60
C GLN A 34 -0.80 -12.96 0.85
N LEU A 35 -1.33 -14.12 1.27
CA LEU A 35 -1.69 -14.33 2.66
C LEU A 35 -0.41 -14.42 3.50
N SER A 36 -0.19 -13.42 4.35
CA SER A 36 0.99 -13.37 5.24
C SER A 36 0.76 -14.08 6.56
N ALA A 37 -0.46 -14.03 7.10
CA ALA A 37 -0.85 -14.68 8.34
C ALA A 37 -2.38 -14.79 8.39
N ALA A 38 -2.89 -15.73 9.19
CA ALA A 38 -4.31 -15.88 9.49
C ALA A 38 -4.49 -16.00 11.01
N TYR A 39 -5.40 -15.20 11.56
CA TYR A 39 -5.77 -15.22 12.97
C TYR A 39 -7.25 -15.60 13.06
N GLN A 40 -7.54 -16.71 13.75
CA GLN A 40 -8.92 -17.14 13.97
C GLN A 40 -9.52 -16.33 15.12
N ASP A 41 -10.83 -16.07 15.05
CA ASP A 41 -11.59 -15.36 16.09
C ASP A 41 -11.01 -13.98 16.47
N ALA A 42 -10.34 -13.32 15.52
CA ALA A 42 -9.70 -12.03 15.72
C ALA A 42 -10.40 -10.92 14.93
N ALA A 43 -10.55 -9.75 15.55
CA ALA A 43 -10.95 -8.53 14.87
C ALA A 43 -9.73 -7.84 14.25
N LEU A 44 -9.94 -7.13 13.15
CA LEU A 44 -8.92 -6.32 12.47
C LEU A 44 -9.30 -4.84 12.59
N SER A 45 -8.41 -4.04 13.17
CA SER A 45 -8.49 -2.58 13.16
C SER A 45 -7.39 -2.03 12.27
N ILE A 46 -7.75 -1.13 11.36
CA ILE A 46 -6.82 -0.44 10.48
C ILE A 46 -7.14 1.04 10.54
N ASP A 47 -6.11 1.85 10.71
CA ASP A 47 -6.15 3.28 10.47
C ASP A 47 -4.95 3.69 9.62
N GLY A 48 -5.05 4.83 8.96
CA GLY A 48 -4.02 5.32 8.07
C GLY A 48 -4.10 6.82 7.88
N TRP A 49 -2.93 7.43 7.75
CA TRP A 49 -2.79 8.83 7.40
C TRP A 49 -2.18 8.97 6.01
N GLY A 50 -2.69 9.92 5.22
CA GLY A 50 -2.15 10.27 3.91
C GLY A 50 -1.44 11.62 3.96
N GLY A 51 -0.11 11.61 3.85
CA GLY A 51 0.71 12.83 3.78
C GLY A 51 2.10 12.62 4.38
N SER A 52 3.01 13.55 4.13
CA SER A 52 4.35 13.54 4.71
C SER A 52 4.41 14.29 6.04
N GLY A 53 5.15 13.78 7.01
CA GLY A 53 5.48 14.49 8.25
C GLY A 53 4.85 13.86 9.49
N VAL A 54 4.24 14.69 10.35
CA VAL A 54 3.63 14.26 11.61
C VAL A 54 2.14 14.03 11.42
N GLY A 55 1.65 12.89 11.91
CA GLY A 55 0.24 12.58 11.91
C GLY A 55 -0.14 11.75 13.14
N ALA A 56 -1.36 11.22 13.11
CA ALA A 56 -1.90 10.41 14.17
C ALA A 56 -2.55 9.15 13.60
N LEU A 57 -2.40 8.05 14.33
CA LEU A 57 -3.03 6.77 14.04
C LEU A 57 -3.85 6.36 15.26
N SER A 58 -5.10 6.01 15.02
CA SER A 58 -6.05 5.62 16.05
C SER A 58 -6.37 4.14 16.01
N VAL A 59 -6.69 3.60 17.18
CA VAL A 59 -7.19 2.22 17.33
C VAL A 59 -8.31 2.26 18.35
N ASP A 60 -9.38 1.52 18.09
CA ASP A 60 -10.45 1.30 19.07
C ASP A 60 -10.47 -0.16 19.46
N THR A 61 -10.11 -0.45 20.71
CA THR A 61 -9.97 -1.83 21.22
C THR A 61 -10.98 -2.08 22.33
N PRO A 62 -11.94 -3.00 22.16
CA PRO A 62 -12.91 -3.30 23.22
C PRO A 62 -12.23 -3.77 24.51
N ALA A 63 -12.78 -3.38 25.66
CA ALA A 63 -12.27 -3.81 26.95
C ALA A 63 -12.23 -5.34 27.06
N GLY A 64 -11.13 -5.87 27.60
CA GLY A 64 -10.92 -7.32 27.72
C GLY A 64 -10.46 -8.02 26.43
N SER A 65 -10.24 -7.28 25.34
CA SER A 65 -9.62 -7.83 24.13
C SER A 65 -8.11 -7.97 24.29
N GLU A 66 -7.52 -8.87 23.50
CA GLU A 66 -6.09 -9.06 23.41
C GLU A 66 -5.57 -8.66 22.01
N VAL A 67 -4.49 -7.89 21.96
CA VAL A 67 -3.75 -7.61 20.72
C VAL A 67 -2.86 -8.81 20.39
N LEU A 68 -3.26 -9.58 19.38
CA LEU A 68 -2.46 -10.72 18.87
C LEU A 68 -1.26 -10.24 18.05
N LYS A 69 -1.44 -9.21 17.23
CA LYS A 69 -0.43 -8.58 16.40
C LYS A 69 -0.74 -7.12 16.11
N ALA A 70 0.31 -6.32 15.96
CA ALA A 70 0.25 -4.97 15.43
C ALA A 70 1.37 -4.77 14.41
N TYR A 71 1.01 -4.19 13.25
CA TYR A 71 1.94 -3.91 12.16
C TYR A 71 1.79 -2.46 11.73
N LEU A 72 2.92 -1.78 11.48
CA LEU A 72 2.93 -0.49 10.81
C LEU A 72 3.34 -0.68 9.35
N TYR A 73 2.58 -0.06 8.45
CA TYR A 73 2.87 -0.05 7.02
C TYR A 73 3.15 1.38 6.57
N ALA A 74 4.28 1.60 5.89
CA ALA A 74 4.57 2.86 5.20
C ALA A 74 4.70 2.57 3.70
N SER A 75 4.09 3.41 2.88
CA SER A 75 4.10 3.25 1.42
C SER A 75 4.61 4.51 0.76
N ASP A 76 5.65 4.36 -0.06
CA ASP A 76 6.10 5.41 -0.98
C ASP A 76 5.62 5.07 -2.39
N VAL A 77 4.70 5.87 -2.91
CA VAL A 77 4.10 5.68 -4.24
C VAL A 77 4.60 6.77 -5.18
N TRP A 78 5.33 6.38 -6.22
CA TRP A 78 5.97 7.26 -7.21
C TRP A 78 7.00 8.23 -6.64
N GLY A 79 7.36 8.13 -5.36
CA GLY A 79 8.22 9.10 -4.68
C GLY A 79 9.70 8.73 -4.68
N SER A 80 10.43 9.38 -3.80
CA SER A 80 11.90 9.37 -3.74
C SER A 80 12.47 8.26 -2.83
N GLY A 81 11.64 7.37 -2.32
CA GLY A 81 12.00 6.33 -1.36
C GLY A 81 11.22 6.41 -0.05
N LEU A 82 11.19 5.27 0.64
CA LEU A 82 10.67 5.13 2.00
C LEU A 82 11.53 5.89 3.01
N ARG A 83 10.91 6.35 4.08
CA ARG A 83 11.52 7.11 5.18
C ARG A 83 11.49 6.32 6.48
N ASP A 84 12.35 6.69 7.41
CA ASP A 84 12.31 6.17 8.76
C ASP A 84 11.10 6.78 9.49
N VAL A 85 10.46 6.00 10.36
CA VAL A 85 9.23 6.40 11.06
C VAL A 85 9.44 6.36 12.56
N THR A 86 8.89 7.32 13.29
CA THR A 86 8.72 7.22 14.74
C THR A 86 7.24 6.96 15.05
N LEU A 87 6.92 5.96 15.87
CA LEU A 87 5.57 5.67 16.34
C LEU A 87 5.54 5.58 17.86
N ALA A 88 4.69 6.39 18.51
CA ALA A 88 4.59 6.42 19.98
C ALA A 88 5.97 6.57 20.66
N GLY A 89 6.86 7.39 20.07
CA GLY A 89 8.22 7.62 20.55
C GLY A 89 9.26 6.54 20.18
N ASN A 90 8.87 5.45 19.52
CA ASN A 90 9.78 4.39 19.09
C ASN A 90 10.23 4.58 17.64
N ALA A 91 11.54 4.57 17.40
CA ALA A 91 12.12 4.71 16.06
C ALA A 91 12.07 3.37 15.29
N LEU A 92 11.62 3.44 14.04
CA LEU A 92 11.45 2.34 13.10
C LEU A 92 12.24 2.69 11.84
N SER A 93 13.45 2.14 11.75
CA SER A 93 14.30 2.35 10.59
C SER A 93 13.88 1.45 9.42
N THR A 94 13.99 1.97 8.21
CA THR A 94 13.86 1.20 6.96
C THR A 94 14.80 -0.01 6.91
N ALA A 95 15.91 0.01 7.64
CA ALA A 95 16.85 -1.11 7.75
C ALA A 95 16.30 -2.31 8.57
N THR A 96 15.34 -2.08 9.48
CA THR A 96 14.74 -3.14 10.32
C THR A 96 13.38 -3.59 9.83
N GLY A 97 12.79 -2.88 8.86
CA GLY A 97 11.53 -3.22 8.24
C GLY A 97 11.66 -4.32 7.19
N THR A 98 10.52 -4.92 6.83
CA THR A 98 10.40 -5.85 5.70
C THR A 98 9.81 -5.11 4.50
N LEU A 99 10.59 -4.97 3.43
CA LEU A 99 10.07 -4.50 2.14
C LEU A 99 9.17 -5.59 1.54
N LEU A 100 7.90 -5.26 1.32
CA LEU A 100 6.93 -6.22 0.78
C LEU A 100 7.10 -6.39 -0.72
N THR A 101 7.04 -7.64 -1.16
CA THR A 101 7.08 -8.04 -2.57
C THR A 101 5.76 -8.70 -2.96
N PRO A 102 5.38 -8.66 -4.26
CA PRO A 102 6.10 -8.03 -5.36
C PRO A 102 5.78 -6.53 -5.49
N ASN A 103 6.79 -5.67 -5.71
CA ASN A 103 6.61 -4.22 -5.90
C ASN A 103 6.45 -3.87 -7.40
N VAL A 104 5.53 -4.56 -8.10
CA VAL A 104 5.36 -4.45 -9.58
C VAL A 104 4.58 -3.21 -10.03
N ASN A 105 4.30 -2.30 -9.09
CA ASN A 105 3.79 -0.96 -9.26
C ASN A 105 4.80 -0.08 -8.49
N PRO A 106 5.09 1.18 -8.85
CA PRO A 106 6.10 1.98 -8.14
C PRO A 106 5.55 2.46 -6.80
N ALA A 107 5.20 1.51 -5.96
CA ALA A 107 4.78 1.61 -4.58
C ALA A 107 5.73 0.68 -3.82
N ASN A 108 6.67 1.27 -3.09
CA ASN A 108 7.47 0.52 -2.13
C ASN A 108 6.72 0.52 -0.81
N THR A 109 6.34 -0.65 -0.30
CA THR A 109 5.66 -0.78 0.99
C THR A 109 6.58 -1.45 2.00
N MET A 110 6.92 -0.73 3.07
CA MET A 110 7.65 -1.25 4.22
C MET A 110 6.67 -1.69 5.30
N ARG A 111 6.96 -2.83 5.95
CA ARG A 111 6.22 -3.32 7.11
C ARG A 111 7.14 -3.50 8.32
N TRP A 112 6.73 -3.00 9.47
CA TRP A 112 7.34 -3.30 10.77
C TRP A 112 6.36 -4.07 11.66
N ASP A 113 6.84 -5.10 12.36
CA ASP A 113 6.10 -5.72 13.48
C ASP A 113 6.31 -4.85 14.72
N VAL A 114 5.27 -4.15 15.13
CA VAL A 114 5.28 -3.21 16.26
C VAL A 114 4.60 -3.78 17.50
N THR A 115 4.27 -5.08 17.47
CA THR A 115 3.47 -5.75 18.51
C THR A 115 4.09 -5.58 19.90
N SER A 116 5.40 -5.75 20.02
CA SER A 116 6.09 -5.79 21.33
C SER A 116 5.94 -4.52 22.15
N PHE A 117 5.90 -3.35 21.49
CA PHE A 117 5.75 -2.06 22.17
C PHE A 117 4.35 -1.47 22.06
N MET A 118 3.59 -1.77 21.01
CA MET A 118 2.21 -1.27 20.88
C MET A 118 1.21 -2.04 21.73
N LYS A 119 1.36 -3.37 21.88
CA LYS A 119 0.46 -4.20 22.69
C LYS A 119 0.27 -3.66 24.12
N PRO A 120 1.33 -3.44 24.92
CA PRO A 120 1.15 -2.92 26.28
C PRO A 120 0.54 -1.52 26.32
N LEU A 121 0.76 -0.69 25.30
CA LEU A 121 0.13 0.64 25.22
C LEU A 121 -1.37 0.51 24.98
N ILE A 122 -1.77 -0.27 23.97
CA ILE A 122 -3.17 -0.48 23.58
C ILE A 122 -3.98 -1.14 24.71
N GLU A 123 -3.42 -2.19 25.31
CA GLU A 123 -4.09 -2.97 26.37
C GLU A 123 -4.12 -2.25 27.73
N SER A 124 -3.40 -1.14 27.90
CA SER A 124 -3.41 -0.37 29.16
C SER A 124 -4.68 0.47 29.37
N THR A 125 -5.29 0.93 28.29
CA THR A 125 -6.39 1.91 28.35
C THR A 125 -7.69 1.34 27.78
N PHE A 126 -7.62 0.52 26.73
CA PHE A 126 -8.78 0.11 25.91
C PHE A 126 -9.57 1.31 25.34
N GLY A 127 -10.58 1.02 24.52
CA GLY A 127 -11.35 2.02 23.78
C GLY A 127 -10.53 2.74 22.71
N LEU A 128 -11.03 3.90 22.29
CA LEU A 128 -10.39 4.75 21.28
C LEU A 128 -9.11 5.39 21.84
N GLN A 129 -7.99 5.01 21.27
CA GLN A 129 -6.66 5.56 21.55
C GLN A 129 -6.08 6.15 20.28
N THR A 130 -5.20 7.15 20.43
CA THR A 130 -4.55 7.84 19.32
C THR A 130 -3.06 7.97 19.59
N PHE A 131 -2.25 7.57 18.63
CA PHE A 131 -0.80 7.56 18.71
C PHE A 131 -0.22 8.48 17.65
N THR A 132 0.66 9.39 18.08
CA THR A 132 1.41 10.24 17.15
C THR A 132 2.45 9.40 16.40
N TYR A 133 2.58 9.68 15.11
CA TYR A 133 3.69 9.18 14.31
C TYR A 133 4.37 10.33 13.55
N SER A 134 5.61 10.12 13.13
CA SER A 134 6.37 11.07 12.30
C SER A 134 7.24 10.34 11.30
N GLU A 135 7.27 10.82 10.06
CA GLU A 135 8.22 10.41 9.03
C GLU A 135 9.41 11.38 8.97
N THR A 136 10.63 10.85 8.84
CA THR A 136 11.86 11.63 8.70
C THR A 136 12.70 11.10 7.54
#